data_AF-A0A368GFS8-F1
#
_entry.id   AF-A0A368GFS8-F1
#
_cell.length_a   1.000
_cell.length_b   1.000
_cell.length_c   1.000
_cell.angle_alpha   90.00
_cell.angle_beta   90.00
_cell.angle_gamma   90.00
#
_symmetry.space_group_name_H-M   'P 1'
#
loop_
_entity.id
_entity.type
_entity.pdbx_description
1 polymer ?
#
loop_
_entity_poly.entity_id
_entity_poly.type
_entity_poly.pdbx_seq_one_letter_code
_entity_poly.pdbx_strand_id
1 'polypeptide(L)'
;MTSLTDYDPSYVRRLFEPFAGRLNEEVTKTCLEVNISPIEIVYILCTLVWHVEGKRVNPETLAIAEAYRERISDDLHNYYTLTMKTPNYAGRLIRIMSIVHCIENIHYERSKVMELARIFDVFKVEVSEKGMFDC
;
A
#
# COMPACT_ATOMS: atom_id res chain seq x y z
N MET A 1 -7.33 3.47 32.30
CA MET A 1 -7.00 3.47 30.86
C MET A 1 -8.26 3.84 30.13
N THR A 2 -8.28 4.98 29.45
CA THR A 2 -9.45 5.47 28.71
C THR A 2 -9.73 4.50 27.55
N SER A 3 -10.99 4.13 27.31
CA SER A 3 -11.35 3.25 26.18
C SER A 3 -10.96 3.93 24.86
N LEU A 4 -10.41 3.15 23.91
CA LEU A 4 -10.05 3.61 22.56
C LEU A 4 -11.27 4.01 21.73
N THR A 5 -12.46 3.55 22.09
CA THR A 5 -13.73 3.81 21.42
C THR A 5 -14.89 3.69 22.41
N ASP A 6 -15.97 4.45 22.18
CA ASP A 6 -17.26 4.26 22.88
C ASP A 6 -18.19 3.30 22.15
N TYR A 7 -17.80 2.87 20.94
CA TYR A 7 -18.59 1.97 20.12
C TYR A 7 -18.35 0.51 20.53
N ASP A 8 -19.33 -0.33 20.26
CA ASP A 8 -19.19 -1.76 20.44
C ASP A 8 -18.03 -2.30 19.56
N PRO A 9 -17.08 -3.09 20.12
CA PRO A 9 -15.95 -3.60 19.35
C PRO A 9 -16.34 -4.41 18.12
N SER A 10 -17.49 -5.10 18.11
CA SER A 10 -17.97 -5.83 16.93
C SER A 10 -18.45 -4.89 15.82
N TYR A 11 -18.97 -3.71 16.16
CA TYR A 11 -19.29 -2.67 15.19
C TYR A 11 -18.01 -2.14 14.54
N VAL A 12 -17.02 -1.77 15.35
CA VAL A 12 -15.72 -1.28 14.84
C VAL A 12 -15.04 -2.33 13.98
N ARG A 13 -15.05 -3.60 14.39
CA ARG A 13 -14.52 -4.70 13.58
C ARG A 13 -15.19 -4.80 12.22
N ARG A 14 -16.54 -4.79 12.18
CA ARG A 14 -17.30 -4.89 10.93
C ARG A 14 -17.00 -3.75 9.96
N LEU A 15 -16.65 -2.57 10.48
CA LEU A 15 -16.28 -1.41 9.67
C LEU A 15 -15.00 -1.65 8.84
N PHE A 16 -14.05 -2.44 9.37
CA PHE A 16 -12.75 -2.66 8.74
C PHE A 16 -12.50 -4.09 8.23
N GLU A 17 -13.34 -5.05 8.62
CA GLU A 17 -13.25 -6.47 8.22
C GLU A 17 -13.17 -6.67 6.69
N PRO A 18 -13.91 -5.95 5.83
CA PRO A 18 -13.79 -6.09 4.39
C PRO A 18 -12.37 -5.83 3.87
N PHE A 19 -11.69 -4.81 4.41
CA PHE A 19 -10.32 -4.47 3.99
C PHE A 19 -9.30 -5.52 4.43
N ALA A 20 -9.44 -6.06 5.64
CA ALA A 20 -8.58 -7.13 6.14
C ALA A 20 -8.76 -8.41 5.31
N GLY A 21 -10.00 -8.76 4.96
CA GLY A 21 -10.31 -9.90 4.08
C GLY A 21 -9.67 -9.73 2.70
N ARG A 22 -9.80 -8.55 2.08
CA ARG A 22 -9.19 -8.24 0.79
C ARG A 22 -7.66 -8.25 0.84
N LEU A 23 -7.03 -7.72 1.90
CA LEU A 23 -5.58 -7.81 2.07
C LEU A 23 -5.09 -9.27 2.18
N ASN A 24 -5.87 -10.16 2.78
CA ASN A 24 -5.52 -11.57 2.81
C ASN A 24 -5.68 -12.22 1.43
N GLU A 25 -6.83 -12.06 0.79
CA GLU A 25 -7.17 -12.76 -0.47
C GLU A 25 -6.48 -12.17 -1.70
N GLU A 26 -6.42 -10.84 -1.84
CA GLU A 26 -5.90 -10.18 -3.05
C GLU A 26 -4.38 -9.95 -2.95
N VAL A 27 -3.86 -9.71 -1.74
CA VAL A 27 -2.45 -9.32 -1.54
C VAL A 27 -1.64 -10.50 -1.02
N THR A 28 -1.96 -10.99 0.19
CA THR A 28 -1.14 -12.01 0.88
C THR A 28 -1.08 -13.31 0.08
N LYS A 29 -2.22 -13.80 -0.41
CA LYS A 29 -2.29 -15.00 -1.25
C LYS A 29 -1.50 -14.83 -2.55
N THR A 30 -1.64 -13.71 -3.23
CA THR A 30 -0.88 -13.41 -4.46
C THR A 30 0.63 -13.38 -4.18
N CYS A 31 1.06 -12.78 -3.08
CA CYS A 31 2.47 -12.80 -2.66
C CYS A 31 3.00 -14.23 -2.46
N LEU A 32 2.20 -15.11 -1.85
CA LEU A 32 2.56 -16.52 -1.64
C LEU A 32 2.61 -17.31 -2.95
N GLU A 33 1.61 -17.13 -3.82
CA GLU A 33 1.56 -17.80 -5.14
C GLU A 33 2.72 -17.39 -6.06
N VAL A 34 3.11 -16.11 -6.01
CA VAL A 34 4.28 -15.60 -6.72
C VAL A 34 5.57 -16.02 -6.02
N ASN A 35 5.54 -16.42 -4.75
CA ASN A 35 6.72 -16.61 -3.91
C ASN A 35 7.60 -15.34 -3.96
N ILE A 36 7.01 -14.20 -3.57
CA ILE A 36 7.66 -12.89 -3.54
C ILE A 36 8.96 -12.96 -2.72
N SER A 37 10.05 -12.45 -3.30
CA SER A 37 11.34 -12.32 -2.63
C SER A 37 11.43 -11.03 -1.83
N PRO A 38 12.32 -10.94 -0.83
CA PRO A 38 12.54 -9.71 -0.07
C PRO A 38 12.88 -8.49 -0.94
N ILE A 39 13.62 -8.68 -2.04
CA ILE A 39 13.96 -7.59 -2.97
C ILE A 39 12.69 -7.05 -3.67
N GLU A 40 11.77 -7.93 -4.03
CA GLU A 40 10.49 -7.53 -4.63
C GLU A 40 9.56 -6.87 -3.61
N ILE A 41 9.61 -7.27 -2.34
CA ILE A 41 8.89 -6.57 -1.25
C ILE A 41 9.40 -5.12 -1.16
N VAL A 42 10.72 -4.93 -1.17
CA VAL A 42 11.32 -3.59 -1.16
C VAL A 42 10.88 -2.78 -2.37
N TYR A 43 10.87 -3.39 -3.56
CA TYR A 43 10.35 -2.73 -4.77
C TYR A 43 8.87 -2.32 -4.63
N ILE A 44 8.00 -3.22 -4.14
CA ILE A 44 6.57 -2.93 -3.90
C ILE A 44 6.41 -1.77 -2.93
N LEU A 45 7.11 -1.80 -1.79
CA LEU A 45 7.04 -0.75 -0.77
C LEU A 45 7.53 0.59 -1.30
N CYS A 46 8.66 0.62 -2.01
CA CYS A 46 9.17 1.83 -2.64
C CYS A 46 8.18 2.37 -3.68
N THR A 47 7.57 1.50 -4.49
CA THR A 47 6.56 1.91 -5.47
C THR A 47 5.37 2.56 -4.78
N LEU A 48 4.85 1.98 -3.69
CA LEU A 48 3.72 2.52 -2.93
C LEU A 48 4.06 3.87 -2.27
N VAL A 49 5.26 4.00 -1.69
CA VAL A 49 5.71 5.25 -1.04
C VAL A 49 5.80 6.39 -2.06
N TRP A 50 6.37 6.12 -3.23
CA TRP A 50 6.56 7.12 -4.29
C TRP A 50 5.36 7.21 -5.25
N HIS A 51 4.25 6.52 -4.97
CA HIS A 51 3.01 6.68 -5.72
C HIS A 51 2.32 7.99 -5.29
N VAL A 52 2.68 9.07 -5.97
CA VAL A 52 2.16 10.43 -5.74
C VAL A 52 1.26 10.94 -6.87
N GLU A 53 1.05 10.13 -7.91
CA GLU A 53 0.14 10.46 -9.01
C GLU A 53 -1.29 10.71 -8.48
N GLY A 54 -1.92 11.77 -8.96
CA GLY A 54 -3.25 12.17 -8.50
C GLY A 54 -3.31 12.77 -7.08
N LYS A 55 -2.19 12.80 -6.33
CA LYS A 55 -2.10 13.47 -5.03
C LYS A 55 -1.77 14.95 -5.21
N ARG A 56 -2.18 15.78 -4.25
CA ARG A 56 -1.85 17.22 -4.21
C ARG A 56 -0.42 17.43 -3.72
N VAL A 57 0.56 17.18 -4.60
CA VAL A 57 1.98 17.46 -4.37
C VAL A 57 2.46 18.56 -5.31
N ASN A 58 3.55 19.24 -4.96
CA ASN A 58 4.14 20.23 -5.85
C ASN A 58 4.83 19.54 -7.06
N PRO A 59 5.03 20.25 -8.18
CA PRO A 59 5.64 19.65 -9.38
C PRO A 59 7.04 19.09 -9.16
N GLU A 60 7.83 19.70 -8.27
CA GLU A 60 9.18 19.23 -7.93
C GLU A 60 9.15 17.87 -7.24
N THR A 61 8.21 17.65 -6.32
CA THR A 61 8.01 16.37 -5.62
C THR A 61 7.56 15.29 -6.60
N LEU A 62 6.66 15.63 -7.53
CA LEU A 62 6.22 14.71 -8.58
C LEU A 62 7.42 14.26 -9.44
N ALA A 63 8.25 15.20 -9.89
CA ALA A 63 9.44 14.89 -10.69
C ALA A 63 10.44 14.00 -9.94
N ILE A 64 10.66 14.27 -8.64
CA ILE A 64 11.51 13.44 -7.78
C ILE A 64 10.93 12.02 -7.65
N ALA A 65 9.62 11.90 -7.42
CA ALA A 65 8.96 10.61 -7.28
C ALA A 65 9.01 9.78 -8.57
N GLU A 66 8.81 10.40 -9.73
CA GLU A 66 8.96 9.77 -11.04
C GLU A 66 10.38 9.25 -11.26
N ALA A 67 11.39 10.10 -11.04
CA ALA A 67 12.79 9.69 -11.17
C ALA A 67 13.16 8.55 -10.20
N TYR A 68 12.60 8.56 -8.98
CA TYR A 68 12.85 7.49 -8.02
C TYR A 68 12.21 6.17 -8.45
N ARG A 69 10.99 6.21 -9.00
CA ARG A 69 10.28 5.03 -9.52
C ARG A 69 10.98 4.42 -10.75
N GLU A 70 11.52 5.25 -11.63
CA GLU A 70 12.33 4.80 -12.77
C GLU A 70 13.57 4.05 -12.26
N ARG A 71 14.32 4.67 -11.33
CA ARG A 71 15.53 4.07 -10.77
C ARG A 71 15.30 2.73 -10.07
N ILE A 72 14.25 2.60 -9.25
CA ILE A 72 13.95 1.32 -8.59
C ILE A 72 13.47 0.25 -9.59
N SER A 73 12.86 0.66 -10.71
CA SER A 73 12.48 -0.26 -11.79
C SER A 73 13.71 -0.81 -12.51
N ASP A 74 14.71 0.05 -12.77
CA ASP A 74 16.00 -0.35 -13.31
C ASP A 74 16.77 -1.28 -12.34
N ASP A 75 16.75 -0.97 -11.04
CA ASP A 75 17.37 -1.81 -10.01
C ASP A 75 16.73 -3.22 -10.00
N LEU A 76 15.39 -3.30 -10.09
CA LEU A 76 14.68 -4.57 -10.16
C LEU A 76 14.97 -5.31 -11.48
N HIS A 77 15.03 -4.61 -12.60
CA HIS A 77 15.43 -5.16 -13.90
C HIS A 77 16.82 -5.80 -13.84
N ASN A 78 17.79 -5.07 -13.29
CA ASN A 78 19.17 -5.53 -13.14
C ASN A 78 19.26 -6.73 -12.19
N TYR A 79 18.47 -6.75 -11.11
CA TYR A 79 18.38 -7.91 -10.23
C TYR A 79 17.92 -9.17 -10.99
N TYR A 80 16.84 -9.07 -11.78
CA TYR A 80 16.37 -10.23 -12.55
C TYR A 80 17.36 -10.69 -13.62
N THR A 81 17.96 -9.76 -14.37
CA THR A 81 18.79 -10.10 -15.53
C THR A 81 20.21 -10.49 -15.14
N LEU A 82 20.83 -9.78 -14.21
CA LEU A 82 22.23 -9.98 -13.83
C LEU A 82 22.39 -10.96 -12.67
N THR A 83 21.52 -10.86 -11.66
CA THR A 83 21.64 -11.70 -10.43
C THR A 83 20.90 -13.01 -10.59
N MET A 84 19.60 -12.97 -10.91
CA MET A 84 18.79 -14.17 -11.09
C MET A 84 18.99 -14.84 -12.45
N LYS A 85 19.63 -14.16 -13.42
CA LYS A 85 19.81 -14.63 -14.81
C LYS A 85 18.50 -15.10 -15.44
N THR A 86 17.41 -14.42 -15.11
CA THR A 86 16.04 -14.75 -15.53
C THR A 86 15.50 -13.62 -16.41
N PRO A 87 15.86 -13.56 -17.70
CA PRO A 87 15.46 -12.44 -18.56
C PRO A 87 13.95 -12.38 -18.83
N ASN A 88 13.25 -13.51 -18.73
CA ASN A 88 11.80 -13.61 -18.96
C ASN A 88 10.98 -13.36 -17.68
N TYR A 89 11.24 -12.26 -16.97
CA TYR A 89 10.59 -11.92 -15.70
C TYR A 89 9.29 -11.09 -15.87
N ALA A 90 8.91 -10.71 -17.10
CA ALA A 90 7.75 -9.83 -17.35
C ALA A 90 6.44 -10.34 -16.75
N GLY A 91 6.15 -11.66 -16.87
CA GLY A 91 4.95 -12.25 -16.28
C GLY A 91 4.93 -12.15 -14.75
N ARG A 92 6.10 -12.24 -14.10
CA ARG A 92 6.25 -12.05 -12.66
C ARG A 92 6.05 -10.60 -12.27
N LEU A 93 6.62 -9.66 -13.04
CA LEU A 93 6.43 -8.23 -12.84
C LEU A 93 4.95 -7.82 -12.95
N ILE A 94 4.19 -8.38 -13.91
CA ILE A 94 2.75 -8.13 -14.01
C ILE A 94 2.02 -8.53 -12.72
N ARG A 95 2.37 -9.68 -12.13
CA ARG A 95 1.79 -10.10 -10.84
C ARG A 95 2.19 -9.19 -9.68
N ILE A 96 3.43 -8.71 -9.66
CA ILE A 96 3.90 -7.71 -8.70
C ILE A 96 3.12 -6.39 -8.84
N MET A 97 2.92 -5.90 -10.05
CA MET A 97 2.15 -4.68 -10.29
C MET A 97 0.68 -4.84 -9.90
N SER A 98 0.10 -6.04 -10.08
CA SER A 98 -1.24 -6.34 -9.57
C SER A 98 -1.32 -6.24 -8.05
N ILE A 99 -0.27 -6.67 -7.32
CA ILE A 99 -0.20 -6.55 -5.86
C ILE A 99 -0.22 -5.07 -5.45
N VAL A 100 0.62 -4.24 -6.09
CA VAL A 100 0.68 -2.78 -5.86
C VAL A 100 -0.71 -2.18 -6.04
N HIS A 101 -1.35 -2.44 -7.18
CA HIS A 101 -2.67 -1.91 -7.49
C HIS A 101 -3.76 -2.34 -6.49
N CYS A 102 -3.76 -3.61 -6.07
CA CYS A 102 -4.70 -4.10 -5.04
C CYS A 102 -4.51 -3.35 -3.71
N ILE A 103 -3.26 -3.16 -3.27
CA ILE A 103 -2.97 -2.43 -2.03
C ILE A 103 -3.47 -0.98 -2.13
N GLU A 104 -3.22 -0.31 -3.24
CA GLU A 104 -3.66 1.09 -3.47
C GLU A 104 -5.18 1.22 -3.43
N ASN A 105 -5.91 0.33 -4.11
CA ASN A 105 -7.37 0.35 -4.13
C ASN A 105 -7.96 0.08 -2.73
N ILE A 106 -7.45 -0.93 -2.02
CA ILE A 106 -7.89 -1.24 -0.66
C ILE A 106 -7.61 -0.05 0.27
N HIS A 107 -6.43 0.57 0.12
CA HIS A 107 -6.05 1.73 0.92
C HIS A 107 -6.97 2.92 0.65
N TYR A 108 -7.25 3.23 -0.62
CA TYR A 108 -8.14 4.32 -1.02
C TYR A 108 -9.58 4.15 -0.52
N GLU A 109 -10.11 2.92 -0.52
CA GLU A 109 -11.44 2.68 0.06
C GLU A 109 -11.41 2.76 1.59
N ARG A 110 -10.34 2.24 2.22
CA ARG A 110 -10.16 2.29 3.67
C ARG A 110 -10.01 3.72 4.17
N SER A 111 -9.34 4.60 3.43
CA SER A 111 -9.15 6.00 3.84
C SER A 111 -10.50 6.74 3.92
N LYS A 112 -11.45 6.47 3.02
CA LYS A 112 -12.82 7.01 3.11
C LYS A 112 -13.52 6.59 4.40
N VAL A 113 -13.36 5.32 4.79
CA VAL A 113 -13.94 4.79 6.03
C VAL A 113 -13.25 5.39 7.26
N MET A 114 -11.93 5.57 7.22
CA MET A 114 -11.17 6.25 8.27
C MET A 114 -11.58 7.71 8.42
N GLU A 115 -11.84 8.41 7.32
CA GLU A 115 -12.30 9.81 7.35
C GLU A 115 -13.69 9.92 8.01
N LEU A 116 -14.61 9.00 7.71
CA LEU A 116 -15.89 8.91 8.42
C LEU A 116 -15.68 8.57 9.90
N ALA A 117 -14.82 7.60 10.21
CA ALA A 117 -14.51 7.23 11.58
C ALA A 117 -13.95 8.41 12.39
N ARG A 118 -13.18 9.31 11.73
CA ARG A 118 -12.71 10.56 12.32
C ARG A 118 -13.84 11.57 12.54
N ILE A 119 -14.74 11.75 11.57
CA ILE A 119 -15.88 12.69 11.68
C ILE A 119 -16.84 12.28 12.81
N PHE A 120 -17.03 10.98 13.01
CA PHE A 120 -17.93 10.43 14.02
C PHE A 120 -17.22 10.07 15.34
N ASP A 121 -15.97 10.49 15.53
CA ASP A 121 -15.18 10.23 16.74
C ASP A 121 -15.18 8.75 17.17
N VAL A 122 -15.12 7.83 16.19
CA VAL A 122 -15.11 6.38 16.45
C VAL A 122 -13.89 6.00 17.30
N PHE A 123 -12.76 6.69 17.11
CA PHE A 123 -11.55 6.47 17.89
C PHE A 123 -11.20 7.71 18.72
N LYS A 124 -10.93 7.51 20.01
CA LYS A 124 -10.45 8.53 20.95
C LYS A 124 -8.92 8.56 20.99
N VAL A 125 -8.30 8.80 19.83
CA VAL A 125 -6.84 8.80 19.68
C VAL A 125 -6.35 10.15 19.22
N GLU A 126 -5.29 10.63 19.86
CA GLU A 126 -4.49 11.73 19.35
C GLU A 126 -3.44 11.15 18.39
N VAL A 127 -3.43 11.64 17.16
CA VAL A 127 -2.45 11.25 16.16
C VAL A 127 -1.26 12.20 16.20
N SER A 128 -0.06 11.65 16.00
CA SER A 128 1.17 12.45 15.99
C SER A 128 1.21 13.45 14.84
N GLU A 129 0.58 13.11 13.71
CA GLU A 129 0.58 13.92 12.50
C GLU A 129 -0.84 14.07 11.94
N LYS A 130 -1.15 15.30 11.51
CA LYS A 130 -2.39 15.58 10.79
C LYS A 130 -2.34 14.85 9.45
N GLY A 131 -3.30 13.96 9.22
CA GLY A 131 -3.35 13.15 8.01
C GLY A 131 -2.58 11.84 8.08
N MET A 132 -2.09 11.42 9.26
CA MET A 132 -1.57 10.06 9.48
C MET A 132 -2.57 8.96 9.06
N PHE A 133 -3.86 9.29 9.03
CA PHE A 133 -4.94 8.43 8.51
C PHE A 133 -5.62 8.96 7.23
N ASP A 134 -5.18 10.11 6.69
CA ASP A 134 -5.73 10.75 5.48
C ASP A 134 -4.86 10.49 4.22
N CYS A 135 -4.05 9.43 4.23
CA CYS A 135 -3.20 9.03 3.10
C CYS A 135 -3.93 8.12 2.11
#